data_AF-A0A662VV87-F1
#
_entry.id   AF-A0A662VV87-F1
#
_cell.length_a   1.000
_cell.length_b   1.000
_cell.length_c   1.000
_cell.angle_alpha   90.00
_cell.angle_beta   90.00
_cell.angle_gamma   90.00
#
_symmetry.space_group_name_H-M   'P 1'
#
loop_
_entity.id
_entity.type
_entity.pdbx_description
1 polymer ?
#
loop_
_entity_poly.entity_id
_entity_poly.type
_entity_poly.pdbx_seq_one_letter_code
_entity_poly.pdbx_strand_id
1 'polypeptide(L)'
;IHKAFYFYEDIGNYIGTYAISIEDFAEKLEKINMKSIKFHLMRGDFENWFNAIGDKEIATRISLLRKERKDDAQLRSELVKIVKDRVQQLSLILTS
;
A
#
# COMPACT_ATOMS: atom_id res chain seq x y z
N ILE A 1 -9.83 -8.75 -14.09
CA ILE A 1 -10.38 -7.59 -13.35
C ILE A 1 -9.28 -7.11 -12.41
N HIS A 2 -8.56 -6.04 -12.76
CA HIS A 2 -7.69 -5.37 -11.79
C HIS A 2 -8.62 -4.67 -10.79
N LYS A 3 -8.65 -5.15 -9.55
CA LYS A 3 -9.47 -4.55 -8.49
C LYS A 3 -8.75 -3.30 -8.03
N ALA A 4 -9.33 -2.12 -8.20
CA ALA A 4 -8.79 -0.90 -7.64
C ALA A 4 -8.76 -0.97 -6.10
N PHE A 5 -7.79 -0.32 -5.46
CA PHE A 5 -7.79 -0.10 -4.03
C PHE A 5 -8.45 1.24 -3.72
N TYR A 6 -9.52 1.24 -2.94
CA TYR A 6 -10.22 2.45 -2.54
C TYR A 6 -9.77 2.86 -1.14
N PHE A 7 -9.38 4.12 -0.96
CA PHE A 7 -8.89 4.60 0.32
C PHE A 7 -10.02 5.20 1.17
N TYR A 8 -9.99 4.86 2.46
CA TYR A 8 -10.95 5.24 3.49
C TYR A 8 -10.19 5.71 4.73
N GLU A 9 -10.84 6.52 5.54
CA GLU A 9 -10.35 6.88 6.87
C GLU A 9 -11.13 6.23 8.02
N ASP A 10 -12.28 5.62 7.70
CA ASP A 10 -13.14 4.88 8.61
C ASP A 10 -14.11 3.98 7.81
N ILE A 11 -14.89 3.15 8.49
CA ILE A 11 -15.94 2.33 7.90
C ILE A 11 -16.94 3.23 7.15
N GLY A 12 -17.02 3.03 5.83
CA GLY A 12 -17.91 3.81 4.95
C GLY A 12 -17.42 5.23 4.62
N ASN A 13 -16.32 5.69 5.19
CA ASN A 13 -15.78 7.03 4.95
C ASN A 13 -14.72 7.03 3.85
N TYR A 14 -15.18 6.95 2.59
CA TYR A 14 -14.34 7.02 1.39
C TYR A 14 -13.77 8.42 1.21
N ILE A 15 -12.45 8.54 0.99
CA ILE A 15 -11.80 9.86 0.90
C ILE A 15 -11.74 10.44 -0.52
N GLY A 16 -12.41 9.81 -1.49
CA GLY A 16 -12.41 10.31 -2.88
C GLY A 16 -11.19 9.92 -3.71
N THR A 17 -10.31 9.04 -3.21
CA THR A 17 -9.12 8.57 -3.96
C THR A 17 -9.05 7.05 -4.02
N TYR A 18 -8.55 6.52 -5.14
CA TYR A 18 -8.31 5.11 -5.35
C TYR A 18 -7.00 4.91 -6.11
N ALA A 19 -6.47 3.68 -6.06
CA ALA A 19 -5.31 3.26 -6.83
C ALA A 19 -5.68 2.13 -7.79
N ILE A 20 -5.24 2.22 -9.05
CA ILE A 20 -5.50 1.19 -10.07
C ILE A 20 -4.29 0.29 -10.38
N SER A 21 -3.11 0.66 -9.91
CA SER A 21 -1.87 -0.09 -10.06
C SER A 21 -0.98 0.05 -8.83
N ILE A 22 0.13 -0.69 -8.78
CA ILE A 22 1.10 -0.63 -7.68
C ILE A 22 1.81 0.74 -7.68
N GLU A 23 2.10 1.27 -8.86
CA GLU A 23 2.69 2.60 -9.08
C GLU A 23 1.76 3.69 -8.57
N ASP A 24 0.49 3.66 -9.00
CA ASP A 24 -0.52 4.64 -8.56
C ASP A 24 -0.75 4.55 -7.05
N PHE A 25 -0.74 3.35 -6.49
CA PHE A 25 -0.82 3.14 -5.03
C PHE A 25 0.36 3.81 -4.30
N ALA A 26 1.60 3.66 -4.79
CA ALA A 26 2.77 4.32 -4.22
C ALA A 26 2.62 5.85 -4.24
N GLU A 27 2.16 6.42 -5.35
CA GLU A 27 1.93 7.86 -5.46
C GLU A 27 0.83 8.37 -4.52
N LYS A 28 -0.24 7.59 -4.32
CA LYS A 28 -1.33 7.96 -3.39
C LYS A 28 -0.83 7.98 -1.94
N LEU A 29 -0.03 6.99 -1.54
CA LEU A 29 0.49 6.89 -0.16
C LEU A 29 1.30 8.11 0.29
N GLU A 30 1.98 8.78 -0.65
CA GLU A 30 2.73 10.01 -0.36
C GLU A 30 1.82 11.21 -0.04
N LYS A 31 0.59 11.20 -0.55
CA LYS A 31 -0.33 12.35 -0.55
C LYS A 31 -1.46 12.23 0.47
N ILE A 32 -1.96 11.01 0.71
CA ILE A 32 -3.10 10.79 1.60
C ILE A 32 -2.76 11.01 3.07
N ASN A 33 -3.78 11.30 3.88
CA ASN A 33 -3.64 11.47 5.31
C ASN A 33 -3.17 10.18 6.00
N MET A 34 -2.34 10.31 7.04
CA MET A 34 -1.91 9.20 7.89
C MET A 34 -3.08 8.42 8.52
N LYS A 35 -4.21 9.09 8.76
CA LYS A 35 -5.42 8.43 9.23
C LYS A 35 -5.87 7.31 8.28
N SER A 36 -5.85 7.54 6.97
CA SER A 36 -6.21 6.53 5.98
C SER A 36 -5.19 5.40 5.91
N ILE A 37 -3.89 5.75 5.95
CA ILE A 37 -2.80 4.76 5.96
C ILE A 37 -2.94 3.83 7.16
N LYS A 38 -3.10 4.37 8.36
CA LYS A 38 -3.26 3.58 9.59
C LYS A 38 -4.54 2.76 9.58
N PHE A 39 -5.65 3.34 9.13
CA PHE A 39 -6.93 2.64 9.05
C PHE A 39 -6.78 1.33 8.25
N HIS A 40 -6.25 1.42 7.04
CA HIS A 40 -6.07 0.25 6.18
C HIS A 40 -4.95 -0.68 6.63
N LEU A 41 -3.80 -0.13 7.02
CA LEU A 41 -2.67 -0.94 7.45
C LEU A 41 -3.02 -1.78 8.67
N MET A 42 -3.67 -1.20 9.69
CA MET A 42 -4.02 -1.93 10.91
C MET A 42 -5.06 -3.03 10.66
N ARG A 43 -5.97 -2.83 9.71
CA ARG A 43 -6.99 -3.83 9.32
C ARG A 43 -6.44 -4.92 8.40
N GLY A 44 -5.26 -4.71 7.85
CA GLY A 44 -4.62 -5.59 6.90
C GLY A 44 -5.14 -5.48 5.47
N ASP A 45 -5.82 -4.38 5.15
CA ASP A 45 -6.46 -4.18 3.85
C ASP A 45 -5.41 -4.12 2.73
N PHE A 46 -4.23 -3.53 3.00
CA PHE A 46 -3.15 -3.42 2.04
C PHE A 46 -2.58 -4.79 1.65
N GLU A 47 -2.16 -5.63 2.60
CA GLU A 47 -1.64 -6.95 2.25
C GLU A 47 -2.70 -7.86 1.60
N ASN A 48 -3.97 -7.72 1.99
CA ASN A 48 -5.06 -8.46 1.36
C ASN A 48 -5.24 -8.06 -0.10
N TRP A 49 -5.14 -6.77 -0.41
CA TRP A 49 -5.21 -6.29 -1.79
C TRP A 49 -4.03 -6.78 -2.63
N PHE A 50 -2.81 -6.69 -2.11
CA PHE A 50 -1.62 -7.21 -2.80
C PHE A 50 -1.68 -8.72 -3.04
N ASN A 51 -2.17 -9.49 -2.07
CA ASN A 51 -2.45 -10.92 -2.26
C ASN A 51 -3.48 -11.15 -3.37
N ALA A 52 -4.53 -10.33 -3.45
CA ALA A 52 -5.59 -10.47 -4.43
C ALA A 52 -5.14 -10.16 -5.87
N ILE A 53 -4.13 -9.29 -6.04
CA ILE A 53 -3.50 -9.02 -7.35
C ILE A 53 -2.29 -9.92 -7.63
N GLY A 54 -1.99 -10.88 -6.75
CA GLY A 54 -0.99 -11.92 -6.95
C GLY A 54 0.42 -11.60 -6.43
N ASP A 55 0.65 -10.42 -5.84
CA ASP A 55 1.98 -10.02 -5.35
C ASP A 55 2.16 -10.39 -3.87
N LYS A 56 2.47 -11.67 -3.63
CA LYS A 56 2.65 -12.23 -2.28
C LYS A 56 3.88 -11.67 -1.56
N GLU A 57 4.89 -11.23 -2.30
CA GLU A 57 6.14 -10.73 -1.74
C GLU A 57 5.89 -9.41 -0.99
N ILE A 58 5.27 -8.44 -1.66
CA ILE A 58 4.96 -7.15 -1.03
C ILE A 58 3.88 -7.30 0.05
N ALA A 59 2.90 -8.19 -0.13
CA ALA A 59 1.90 -8.49 0.90
C ALA A 59 2.57 -8.97 2.22
N THR A 60 3.59 -9.83 2.10
CA THR A 60 4.37 -10.30 3.25
C THR A 60 5.14 -9.16 3.93
N ARG A 61 5.84 -8.33 3.14
CA ARG A 61 6.61 -7.18 3.65
C ARG A 61 5.71 -6.18 4.39
N ILE A 62 4.54 -5.87 3.86
CA ILE A 62 3.56 -4.96 4.49
C ILE A 62 2.99 -5.57 5.78
N SER A 63 2.70 -6.88 5.79
CA SER A 63 2.23 -7.57 7.00
C SER A 63 3.26 -7.57 8.13
N LEU A 64 4.56 -7.59 7.80
CA LEU A 64 5.65 -7.40 8.77
C LEU A 64 5.70 -5.96 9.28
N LEU A 65 5.68 -4.97 8.38
CA LEU A 65 5.66 -3.55 8.75
C LEU A 65 4.51 -3.22 9.72
N ARG A 66 3.30 -3.78 9.48
CA ARG A 66 2.14 -3.61 10.36
C ARG A 66 2.40 -4.01 11.82
N LYS A 67 3.29 -4.99 12.06
CA LYS A 67 3.61 -5.48 13.41
C LYS A 67 4.66 -4.62 14.12
N GLU A 68 5.34 -3.74 13.39
CA GLU A 68 6.37 -2.88 13.93
C GLU A 68 5.76 -1.64 14.61
N ARG A 69 6.42 -1.16 15.67
CA ARG A 69 6.05 0.09 16.32
C ARG A 69 6.86 1.21 15.68
N LYS A 70 6.20 2.06 14.88
CA LYS A 70 6.79 3.22 14.22
C LYS A 70 5.93 4.46 14.42
N ASP A 71 6.56 5.62 14.41
CA ASP A 71 5.83 6.88 14.30
C ASP A 71 5.26 7.06 12.88
N ASP A 72 4.39 8.06 12.72
CA ASP A 72 3.66 8.30 11.49
C ASP A 72 4.56 8.60 10.29
N ALA A 73 5.65 9.35 10.51
CA ALA A 73 6.58 9.72 9.45
C ALA A 73 7.38 8.51 8.99
N GLN A 74 7.89 7.72 9.93
CA GLN A 74 8.59 6.46 9.67
C GLN A 74 7.67 5.47 8.96
N LEU A 75 6.44 5.31 9.44
CA LEU A 75 5.47 4.37 8.88
C LEU A 75 5.15 4.68 7.41
N ARG A 76 4.89 5.96 7.08
CA ARG A 76 4.67 6.37 5.69
C ARG A 76 5.91 6.13 4.85
N SER A 77 7.07 6.60 5.32
CA SER A 77 8.33 6.50 4.57
C SER A 77 8.64 5.05 4.21
N GLU A 78 8.52 4.14 5.17
CA GLU A 78 8.81 2.73 4.93
C GLU A 78 7.77 2.03 4.07
N LEU A 79 6.47 2.32 4.27
CA LEU A 79 5.44 1.76 3.41
C LEU A 79 5.63 2.21 1.95
N VAL A 80 5.87 3.51 1.72
CA VAL A 80 6.17 4.07 0.39
C VAL A 80 7.42 3.41 -0.19
N LYS A 81 8.49 3.27 0.60
CA LYS A 81 9.72 2.59 0.16
C LYS A 81 9.46 1.14 -0.24
N ILE A 82 8.71 0.38 0.56
CA ILE A 82 8.38 -1.02 0.26
C ILE A 82 7.70 -1.14 -1.11
N VAL A 83 6.73 -0.26 -1.39
CA VAL A 83 5.98 -0.26 -2.64
C VAL A 83 6.85 0.21 -3.81
N LYS A 84 7.61 1.31 -3.66
CA LYS A 84 8.48 1.82 -4.72
C LYS A 84 9.61 0.86 -5.09
N ASP A 85 10.23 0.21 -4.10
CA ASP A 85 11.23 -0.84 -4.33
C ASP A 85 10.63 -1.96 -5.18
N ARG A 86 9.36 -2.33 -4.93
CA ARG A 86 8.67 -3.38 -5.67
C ARG A 86 8.37 -2.97 -7.12
N VAL A 87 7.88 -1.75 -7.33
CA VAL A 87 7.68 -1.18 -8.68
C VAL A 87 9.00 -1.25 -9.47
N GLN A 88 10.11 -0.85 -8.86
CA GLN A 88 11.41 -0.89 -9.51
C GLN A 88 11.83 -2.33 -9.86
N GLN A 89 11.69 -3.28 -8.94
CA GLN A 89 11.99 -4.70 -9.20
C GLN A 89 11.17 -5.27 -10.37
N LEU A 90 9.86 -5.00 -10.39
CA LEU A 90 8.97 -5.46 -11.46
C LEU A 90 9.34 -4.82 -12.80
N SER A 91 9.71 -3.55 -12.81
CA SER A 91 10.14 -2.86 -14.02
C SER A 91 11.40 -3.49 -14.63
N LEU A 92 12.39 -3.82 -13.80
CA LEU A 92 13.63 -4.47 -14.23
C LEU A 92 13.38 -5.86 -14.81
N ILE A 93 12.49 -6.66 -14.20
CA ILE A 93 12.12 -7.99 -14.69
C ILE A 93 11.45 -7.90 -16.07
N LEU A 94 10.59 -6.91 -16.29
CA LEU A 94 9.88 -6.74 -17.57
C LEU A 94 10.77 -6.21 -18.70
N THR A 95 11.88 -5.56 -18.37
CA THR A 95 12.86 -5.05 -19.34
C THR A 95 14.04 -5.99 -19.58
N SER A 96 14.14 -7.10 -18.83
CA SER A 96 15.20 -8.13 -18.96
C SER A 96 14.76 -9.24 -19.90
#